data_AF-A0A9C6WR85-F1
#
_entry.id   AF-A0A9C6WR85-F1
#
_cell.length_a   1.000
_cell.length_b   1.000
_cell.length_c   1.000
_cell.angle_alpha   90.00
_cell.angle_beta   90.00
_cell.angle_gamma   90.00
#
_symmetry.space_group_name_H-M   'P 1'
#
loop_
_entity.id
_entity.type
_entity.pdbx_description
1 polymer ?
#
loop_
_entity_poly.entity_id
_entity_poly.type
_entity_poly.pdbx_seq_one_letter_code
_entity_poly.pdbx_strand_id
1 'polypeptide(L)'
;MSLFGASGRVSECCPRLVELVVGANGNSVIDKQLLDIASNCQQLSSLGLAECQVTCSALVHLAERCGARLAQLVVMEECLVEDAAHDLASACARVSELLGRDWSPEFMPMW
;
A
#
# COMPACT_ATOMS: atom_id res chain seq x y z
N MET A 1 19.74 -19.96 -0.16
CA MET A 1 19.90 -18.94 0.89
C MET A 1 18.82 -17.91 0.66
N SER A 2 17.75 -18.01 1.45
CA SER A 2 16.53 -17.24 1.27
C SER A 2 16.74 -15.79 1.67
N LEU A 3 16.56 -14.86 0.73
CA LEU A 3 16.48 -13.41 0.98
C LEU A 3 15.08 -13.07 1.52
N PHE A 4 14.72 -13.60 2.70
CA PHE A 4 13.61 -13.09 3.50
C PHE A 4 14.23 -12.21 4.59
N GLY A 5 14.18 -10.88 4.44
CA GLY A 5 14.69 -10.03 5.52
C GLY A 5 14.73 -8.52 5.33
N ALA A 6 14.52 -7.99 4.12
CA ALA A 6 14.65 -6.55 3.92
C ALA A 6 13.39 -5.76 4.33
N SER A 7 12.18 -6.28 4.07
CA SER A 7 10.97 -5.46 4.22
C SER A 7 10.58 -5.16 5.67
N GLY A 8 10.94 -6.00 6.64
CA GLY A 8 10.61 -5.79 8.05
C GLY A 8 11.47 -4.73 8.75
N ARG A 9 12.66 -4.42 8.24
CA ARG A 9 13.62 -3.49 8.88
C ARG A 9 13.51 -2.05 8.37
N VAL A 10 12.80 -1.82 7.27
CA VAL A 10 12.63 -0.47 6.69
C VAL A 10 11.81 0.42 7.63
N SER A 11 10.77 -0.14 8.29
CA SER A 11 9.93 0.61 9.22
C SER A 11 10.69 1.05 10.48
N GLU A 12 11.66 0.26 10.96
CA GLU A 12 12.46 0.57 12.15
C GLU A 12 13.65 1.49 11.87
N CYS A 13 14.14 1.55 10.63
CA CYS A 13 15.34 2.33 10.27
C CYS A 13 15.08 3.68 9.59
N CYS A 14 13.84 4.00 9.17
CA CYS A 14 13.59 5.18 8.33
C CYS A 14 12.34 5.99 8.74
N PRO A 15 12.36 6.74 9.86
CA PRO A 15 11.26 7.63 10.24
C PRO A 15 11.05 8.83 9.29
N ARG A 16 12.00 9.07 8.37
CA ARG A 16 11.94 10.11 7.32
C ARG A 16 11.64 9.54 5.94
N LEU A 17 11.09 8.33 5.85
CA LEU A 17 10.74 7.75 4.56
C LEU A 17 9.58 8.55 3.96
N VAL A 18 9.87 9.28 2.88
CA VAL A 18 8.91 10.12 2.16
C VAL A 18 8.21 9.34 1.05
N GLU A 19 8.94 8.41 0.45
CA GLU A 19 8.51 7.61 -0.70
C GLU A 19 8.91 6.15 -0.49
N LEU A 20 7.96 5.23 -0.72
CA LEU A 20 8.19 3.80 -0.73
C LEU A 20 7.64 3.21 -2.01
N VAL A 21 8.48 2.47 -2.74
CA VAL A 21 8.06 1.67 -3.89
C VAL A 21 8.39 0.22 -3.59
N VAL A 22 7.37 -0.64 -3.58
CA VAL A 22 7.52 -2.08 -3.45
C VAL A 22 7.29 -2.71 -4.82
N GLY A 23 8.31 -3.43 -5.30
CA GLY A 23 8.29 -4.21 -6.53
C GLY A 23 8.81 -5.63 -6.26
N ALA A 24 8.17 -6.63 -6.86
CA ALA A 24 8.62 -8.03 -6.89
C ALA A 24 8.76 -8.72 -5.50
N ASN A 25 7.68 -8.70 -4.70
CA ASN A 25 7.68 -9.43 -3.42
C ASN A 25 7.10 -10.88 -3.51
N GLY A 26 6.90 -11.37 -4.74
CA GLY A 26 6.25 -12.65 -5.02
C GLY A 26 4.76 -12.67 -4.66
N ASN A 27 4.10 -13.83 -4.77
CA ASN A 27 2.68 -14.03 -4.41
C ASN A 27 2.41 -13.99 -2.89
N SER A 28 3.24 -13.29 -2.11
CA SER A 28 3.07 -13.18 -0.66
C SER A 28 2.36 -11.88 -0.32
N VAL A 29 1.31 -11.99 0.48
CA VAL A 29 0.56 -10.85 1.01
C VAL A 29 1.44 -10.05 1.98
N ILE A 30 1.58 -8.73 1.75
CA ILE A 30 2.49 -7.84 2.49
C ILE A 30 1.80 -6.93 3.51
N ASP A 31 0.53 -7.18 3.81
CA ASP A 31 -0.32 -6.36 4.68
C ASP A 31 0.37 -5.95 5.99
N LYS A 32 0.99 -6.91 6.68
CA LYS A 32 1.63 -6.66 7.97
C LYS A 32 2.79 -5.67 7.83
N GLN A 33 3.70 -5.93 6.90
CA GLN A 33 4.86 -5.07 6.66
C GLN A 33 4.41 -3.67 6.25
N LEU A 34 3.35 -3.59 5.45
CA LEU A 34 2.82 -2.33 4.98
C LEU A 34 2.19 -1.50 6.11
N LEU A 35 1.41 -2.13 7.00
CA LEU A 35 0.82 -1.48 8.17
C LEU A 35 1.87 -1.06 9.21
N ASP A 36 2.93 -1.86 9.39
CA ASP A 36 4.06 -1.52 10.25
C ASP A 36 4.78 -0.27 9.73
N ILE A 37 4.98 -0.16 8.41
CA ILE A 37 5.53 1.03 7.76
C ILE A 37 4.61 2.22 7.93
N ALA A 38 3.30 2.08 7.67
CA ALA A 38 2.34 3.17 7.84
C ALA A 38 2.29 3.70 9.28
N SER A 39 2.52 2.82 10.27
CA SER A 39 2.55 3.18 11.69
C SER A 39 3.84 3.90 12.10
N ASN A 40 4.99 3.43 11.61
CA ASN A 40 6.30 3.96 12.00
C ASN A 40 6.77 5.14 11.14
N CYS A 41 6.40 5.18 9.85
CA CYS A 41 6.81 6.22 8.90
C CYS A 41 5.84 7.40 8.93
N GLN A 42 5.97 8.20 9.98
CA GLN A 42 5.27 9.48 10.18
C GLN A 42 5.75 10.59 9.22
N GLN A 43 6.27 10.28 8.03
CA GLN A 43 6.55 11.26 6.96
C GLN A 43 6.21 10.71 5.56
N LEU A 44 5.57 9.54 5.49
CA LEU A 44 5.24 8.91 4.22
C LEU A 44 4.23 9.78 3.45
N SER A 45 4.61 10.17 2.25
CA SER A 45 3.81 10.99 1.35
C SER A 45 3.54 10.32 0.01
N SER A 46 4.38 9.36 -0.39
CA SER A 46 4.26 8.67 -1.67
C SER A 46 4.42 7.17 -1.45
N LEU A 47 3.49 6.38 -1.98
CA LEU A 47 3.51 4.92 -1.91
C LEU A 47 3.19 4.33 -3.28
N GLY A 48 4.09 3.48 -3.78
CA GLY A 48 3.96 2.70 -4.99
C GLY A 48 3.94 1.21 -4.69
N LEU A 49 2.94 0.47 -5.16
CA LEU A 49 2.84 -0.98 -5.03
C LEU A 49 2.67 -1.62 -6.41
N ALA A 50 3.65 -2.43 -6.81
CA ALA A 50 3.65 -3.22 -8.04
C ALA A 50 4.16 -4.64 -7.75
N GLU A 51 3.63 -5.65 -8.46
CA GLU A 51 4.08 -7.05 -8.35
C GLU A 51 4.14 -7.59 -6.89
N CYS A 52 3.14 -7.24 -6.08
CA CYS A 52 2.97 -7.70 -4.70
C CYS A 52 1.48 -7.97 -4.43
N GLN A 53 1.12 -8.64 -3.33
CA GLN A 53 -0.29 -8.79 -2.96
C GLN A 53 -0.61 -8.02 -1.68
N VAL A 54 -1.72 -7.29 -1.68
CA VAL A 54 -2.23 -6.53 -0.54
C VAL A 54 -3.74 -6.69 -0.50
N THR A 55 -4.27 -6.93 0.70
CA THR A 55 -5.72 -7.00 0.86
C THR A 55 -6.35 -5.62 0.80
N CYS A 56 -7.59 -5.57 0.29
CA CYS A 56 -8.39 -4.35 0.26
C CYS A 56 -8.55 -3.74 1.65
N SER A 57 -8.74 -4.56 2.69
CA SER A 57 -8.76 -4.08 4.09
C SER A 57 -7.43 -3.46 4.51
N ALA A 58 -6.29 -4.08 4.18
CA ALA A 58 -4.99 -3.52 4.55
C ALA A 58 -4.72 -2.19 3.86
N LEU A 59 -5.12 -2.02 2.61
CA LEU A 59 -5.02 -0.75 1.90
C LEU A 59 -5.87 0.34 2.57
N VAL A 60 -7.11 0.02 2.94
CA VAL A 60 -7.99 0.96 3.67
C VAL A 60 -7.35 1.36 5.00
N HIS A 61 -6.87 0.40 5.79
CA HIS A 61 -6.19 0.68 7.06
C HIS A 61 -4.92 1.53 6.89
N LEU A 62 -4.18 1.36 5.80
CA LEU A 62 -3.06 2.22 5.47
C LEU A 62 -3.54 3.65 5.22
N ALA A 63 -4.58 3.81 4.40
CA ALA A 63 -5.18 5.11 4.14
C ALA A 63 -5.75 5.76 5.42
N GLU A 64 -6.24 4.99 6.39
CA GLU A 64 -6.66 5.52 7.70
C GLU A 64 -5.48 6.06 8.52
N ARG A 65 -4.31 5.41 8.44
CA ARG A 65 -3.10 5.79 9.18
C ARG A 65 -2.38 6.96 8.55
N CYS A 66 -2.23 6.95 7.23
CA CYS A 66 -1.53 7.99 6.48
C CYS A 66 -2.46 9.16 6.11
N GLY A 67 -3.72 8.89 5.80
CA GLY A 67 -4.74 9.87 5.45
C GLY A 67 -4.31 10.82 4.32
N ALA A 68 -4.78 12.06 4.42
CA ALA A 68 -4.46 13.15 3.48
C ALA A 68 -2.96 13.48 3.33
N ARG A 69 -2.09 12.88 4.16
CA ARG A 69 -0.64 13.08 4.07
C ARG A 69 -0.04 12.36 2.87
N LEU A 70 -0.71 11.31 2.40
CA LEU A 70 -0.30 10.58 1.21
C LEU A 70 -0.65 11.42 -0.02
N ALA A 71 0.33 12.18 -0.51
CA ALA A 71 0.24 12.96 -1.73
C ALA A 71 0.16 12.08 -2.99
N GLN A 72 0.79 10.90 -2.97
CA GLN A 72 0.73 9.94 -4.07
C GLN A 72 0.48 8.53 -3.54
N LEU A 73 -0.57 7.89 -4.05
CA LEU A 73 -0.86 6.47 -3.85
C LEU A 73 -0.98 5.83 -5.23
N VAL A 74 -0.03 5.00 -5.59
CA VAL A 74 -0.01 4.28 -6.86
C VAL A 74 -0.01 2.80 -6.53
N VAL A 75 -1.09 2.10 -6.88
CA VAL A 75 -1.22 0.67 -6.65
C VAL A 75 -1.74 0.06 -7.92
N MET A 76 -1.04 -0.94 -8.43
CA MET A 76 -1.52 -1.69 -9.58
C MET A 76 -2.73 -2.55 -9.19
N GLU A 77 -3.75 -2.66 -10.05
CA GLU A 77 -4.95 -3.46 -9.75
C GLU A 77 -4.59 -4.91 -9.40
N GLU A 78 -3.64 -5.52 -10.11
CA GLU A 78 -3.21 -6.90 -9.84
C GLU A 78 -2.61 -7.10 -8.45
N CYS A 79 -2.23 -6.02 -7.77
CA CYS A 79 -1.75 -6.07 -6.41
C CYS A 79 -2.87 -6.19 -5.38
N LEU A 80 -4.11 -5.83 -5.74
CA LEU A 80 -5.22 -5.78 -4.82
C LEU A 80 -5.94 -7.12 -4.76
N VAL A 81 -6.09 -7.62 -3.53
CA VAL A 81 -6.80 -8.84 -3.22
C VAL A 81 -8.06 -8.46 -2.45
N GLU A 82 -9.22 -8.77 -3.01
CA GLU A 82 -10.51 -8.59 -2.33
C GLU A 82 -10.61 -9.54 -1.12
N ASP A 83 -11.28 -9.07 -0.07
CA ASP A 83 -11.49 -9.86 1.13
C ASP A 83 -12.95 -9.79 1.60
N ALA A 84 -13.27 -10.45 2.71
CA ALA A 84 -14.65 -10.52 3.21
C ALA A 84 -15.20 -9.17 3.70
N ALA A 85 -14.33 -8.19 3.98
CA ALA A 85 -14.73 -6.87 4.47
C ALA A 85 -14.83 -5.85 3.35
N HIS A 86 -13.95 -5.94 2.34
CA HIS A 86 -13.86 -4.99 1.24
C HIS A 86 -13.61 -5.68 -0.11
N ASP A 87 -14.50 -5.39 -1.06
CA ASP A 87 -14.25 -5.55 -2.49
C ASP A 87 -13.45 -4.36 -3.05
N LEU A 88 -13.01 -4.44 -4.32
CA LEU A 88 -12.20 -3.39 -4.93
C LEU A 88 -12.93 -2.04 -4.95
N ALA A 89 -14.23 -2.03 -5.28
CA ALA A 89 -15.02 -0.82 -5.40
C ALA A 89 -15.20 -0.10 -4.05
N SER A 90 -15.53 -0.84 -2.99
CA SER A 90 -15.68 -0.30 -1.64
C SER A 90 -14.35 0.17 -1.06
N ALA A 91 -13.25 -0.53 -1.35
CA ALA A 91 -11.91 -0.11 -0.98
C ALA A 91 -11.55 1.21 -1.67
N CYS A 92 -11.75 1.33 -2.98
CA CYS A 92 -11.47 2.56 -3.72
C CYS A 92 -12.28 3.75 -3.20
N ALA A 93 -13.59 3.55 -2.94
CA ALA A 93 -14.45 4.60 -2.38
C ALA A 93 -13.95 5.06 -1.00
N ARG A 94 -13.58 4.11 -0.14
CA ARG A 94 -13.09 4.42 1.21
C ARG A 94 -11.73 5.10 1.20
N VAL A 95 -10.80 4.63 0.37
CA VAL A 95 -9.49 5.25 0.20
C VAL A 95 -9.65 6.67 -0.36
N SER A 96 -10.54 6.88 -1.33
CA SER A 96 -10.84 8.23 -1.86
C SER A 96 -11.37 9.17 -0.78
N GLU A 97 -12.29 8.69 0.07
CA GLU A 97 -12.82 9.43 1.22
C GLU A 97 -11.70 9.82 2.21
N LEU A 98 -10.81 8.87 2.54
CA LEU A 98 -9.72 9.07 3.49
C LEU A 98 -8.60 9.98 2.96
N LEU A 99 -8.35 9.94 1.66
CA LEU A 99 -7.38 10.82 0.99
C LEU A 99 -7.95 12.22 0.70
N GLY A 100 -9.29 12.38 0.73
CA GLY A 100 -9.97 13.62 0.37
C GLY A 100 -9.88 13.98 -1.11
N ARG A 101 -9.60 12.99 -1.97
CA ARG A 101 -9.53 13.11 -3.43
C ARG A 101 -9.88 11.78 -4.09
N ASP A 102 -10.33 11.82 -5.33
CA ASP A 102 -10.58 10.60 -6.09
C ASP A 102 -9.29 9.77 -6.23
N TRP A 103 -9.42 8.48 -5.97
CA TRP A 103 -8.34 7.52 -6.10
C TRP A 103 -8.85 6.22 -6.72
N SER A 104 -8.06 5.67 -7.64
CA SER A 104 -8.27 4.37 -8.27
C SER A 104 -6.92 3.66 -8.46
N PRO A 105 -6.91 2.32 -8.51
CA PRO A 105 -5.72 1.60 -8.91
C PRO A 105 -5.29 1.94 -10.35
N GLU A 106 -4.00 1.78 -10.62
CA GLU A 106 -3.43 1.85 -11.96
C GLU A 106 -3.64 0.52 -12.69
N PHE A 107 -3.78 0.60 -14.01
CA PHE A 107 -3.92 -0.56 -14.89
C PHE A 107 -2.69 -0.63 -15.78
N MET A 108 -2.11 -1.83 -15.96
CA MET A 108 -1.13 -2.01 -17.02
C MET A 108 -1.84 -1.89 -18.37
N PRO A 109 -1.48 -0.91 -19.22
CA PRO A 109 -2.06 -0.81 -20.55
C PRO A 109 -1.60 -2.03 -21.37
N MET A 110 -2.55 -2.81 -21.86
CA MET A 110 -2.32 -3.95 -22.74
C MET A 110 -2.18 -3.43 -24.17
N TRP A 111 -0.96 -3.28 -24.69
CA TRP A 111 -0.65 -2.93 -26.08
C TRP A 111 0.18 -4.01 -26.75
#